data_AF-A0A1J5JYR3-F1
#
_entry.id   AF-A0A1J5JYR3-F1
#
_cell.length_a   1.000
_cell.length_b   1.000
_cell.length_c   1.000
_cell.angle_alpha   90.00
_cell.angle_beta   90.00
_cell.angle_gamma   90.00
#
_symmetry.space_group_name_H-M   'P 1'
#
loop_
_entity.id
_entity.type
_entity.pdbx_description
1 polymer ?
#
loop_
_entity_poly.entity_id
_entity_poly.type
_entity_poly.pdbx_seq_one_letter_code
_entity_poly.pdbx_strand_id
1 'polypeptide(L)'
;MPEGVKEAARANEWISPYARGIALHPGQLGPGSGARDFSGRAYELLSALVEAKALTQEASANILKCSRRTANSALKTLWYAGMARWVDVFTAVGPFRLWLPAESRPPLDAQEACRLAVYGLFFSLAKKEVPGFNWQLVKAKNSCLHAQMAFNGANGPEKWLIDAPRLDEEINPAADVYILPMEGRKGEIPGKKFTLDELLLRPGMLKEKIKLA
;
A
#
# COMPACT_ATOMS: atom_id res chain seq x y z
N MET A 1 -43.23 -17.58 27.24
CA MET A 1 -42.88 -16.45 26.36
C MET A 1 -41.48 -16.73 25.84
N PRO A 2 -41.27 -16.75 24.52
CA PRO A 2 -40.07 -17.32 23.95
C PRO A 2 -38.86 -16.41 24.13
N GLU A 3 -37.73 -17.10 24.18
CA GLU A 3 -36.38 -16.69 24.49
C GLU A 3 -35.93 -15.45 23.73
N GLY A 4 -35.20 -14.60 24.44
CA GLY A 4 -34.55 -13.44 23.87
C GLY A 4 -33.62 -13.87 22.74
N VAL A 5 -33.90 -13.32 21.56
CA VAL A 5 -32.96 -13.29 20.45
C VAL A 5 -31.73 -12.54 20.95
N LYS A 6 -30.73 -13.27 21.43
CA LYS A 6 -29.35 -12.78 21.47
C LYS A 6 -28.99 -12.51 20.03
N GLU A 7 -29.18 -11.28 19.61
CA GLU A 7 -28.57 -10.71 18.42
C GLU A 7 -27.06 -10.76 18.66
N ALA A 8 -26.47 -11.93 18.38
CA ALA A 8 -25.04 -12.07 18.21
C ALA A 8 -24.72 -11.30 16.93
N ALA A 9 -24.56 -9.98 17.06
CA ALA A 9 -23.74 -9.21 16.18
C ALA A 9 -22.35 -9.85 16.26
N ARG A 10 -22.11 -10.87 15.43
CA ARG A 10 -20.76 -11.22 15.00
C ARG A 10 -20.23 -9.91 14.44
N ALA A 11 -19.41 -9.21 15.22
CA ALA A 11 -18.50 -8.24 14.66
C ALA A 11 -17.78 -8.99 13.55
N ASN A 12 -18.16 -8.75 12.30
CA ASN A 12 -17.41 -9.28 11.17
C ASN A 12 -16.01 -8.72 11.36
N GLU A 13 -15.09 -9.57 11.86
CA GLU A 13 -13.69 -9.23 11.95
C GLU A 13 -13.27 -8.80 10.55
N TRP A 14 -13.03 -7.51 10.40
CA TRP A 14 -12.65 -6.95 9.12
C TRP A 14 -11.28 -7.51 8.78
N ILE A 15 -11.18 -8.26 7.68
CA ILE A 15 -9.91 -8.79 7.19
C ILE A 15 -9.49 -7.93 6.00
N SER A 16 -8.25 -7.44 6.05
CA SER A 16 -7.67 -6.64 4.98
C SER A 16 -7.50 -7.47 3.71
N PRO A 17 -7.82 -6.93 2.51
CA PRO A 17 -7.41 -7.55 1.24
C PRO A 17 -5.90 -7.71 1.16
N TYR A 18 -5.13 -6.89 1.86
CA TYR A 18 -3.68 -6.98 1.83
C TYR A 18 -3.11 -7.94 2.87
N ALA A 19 -3.94 -8.65 3.67
CA ALA A 19 -3.45 -9.55 4.70
C ALA A 19 -2.80 -10.81 4.11
N ARG A 20 -3.41 -11.39 3.06
CA ARG A 20 -2.96 -12.63 2.43
C ARG A 20 -3.27 -12.66 0.95
N GLY A 21 -2.23 -12.61 0.13
CA GLY A 21 -2.33 -12.87 -1.30
C GLY A 21 -2.45 -14.37 -1.61
N ILE A 22 -3.26 -14.71 -2.61
CA ILE A 22 -3.48 -16.09 -3.08
C ILE A 22 -2.85 -16.28 -4.46
N ALA A 23 -3.13 -15.36 -5.39
CA ALA A 23 -2.65 -15.48 -6.76
C ALA A 23 -2.44 -14.09 -7.39
N LEU A 24 -1.63 -14.07 -8.45
CA LEU A 24 -1.43 -12.92 -9.31
C LEU A 24 -1.80 -13.26 -10.74
N HIS A 25 -2.42 -12.29 -11.41
CA HIS A 25 -2.60 -12.33 -12.84
C HIS A 25 -2.03 -11.05 -13.45
N PRO A 26 -1.10 -11.13 -14.41
CA PRO A 26 -0.63 -9.94 -15.11
C PRO A 26 -1.80 -9.30 -15.86
N GLY A 27 -1.94 -7.98 -15.72
CA GLY A 27 -2.85 -7.21 -16.56
C GLY A 27 -2.35 -7.17 -18.00
N GLN A 28 -3.24 -6.80 -18.92
CA GLN A 28 -2.83 -6.54 -20.30
C GLN A 28 -1.85 -5.37 -20.34
N LEU A 29 -0.84 -5.45 -21.19
CA LEU A 29 0.00 -4.29 -21.49
C LEU A 29 -0.82 -3.28 -22.30
N GLY A 30 -0.55 -2.00 -22.02
CA GLY A 30 -1.22 -0.92 -22.73
C GLY A 30 -0.82 -0.88 -24.20
N PRO A 31 -1.69 -0.38 -25.08
CA PRO A 31 -1.41 -0.30 -26.52
C PRO A 31 -0.27 0.66 -26.87
N GLY A 32 0.19 1.51 -25.93
CA GLY A 32 1.32 2.40 -26.15
C GLY A 32 1.03 3.45 -27.22
N SER A 33 -0.02 4.26 -27.03
CA SER A 33 -0.56 5.14 -28.08
C SER A 33 0.35 6.31 -28.52
N GLY A 34 1.59 6.41 -28.00
CA GLY A 34 2.56 7.44 -28.37
C GLY A 34 2.19 8.88 -27.96
N ALA A 35 0.95 9.12 -27.53
CA ALA A 35 0.50 10.40 -27.00
C ALA A 35 1.29 10.71 -25.73
N ARG A 36 1.99 11.84 -25.68
CA ARG A 36 2.79 12.29 -24.52
C ARG A 36 2.06 13.33 -23.64
N ASP A 37 0.91 13.82 -24.10
CA ASP A 37 0.09 14.79 -23.37
C ASP A 37 -0.94 14.07 -22.50
N PHE A 38 -0.60 13.91 -21.23
CA PHE A 38 -1.54 13.41 -20.22
C PHE A 38 -2.01 14.57 -19.34
N SER A 39 -3.23 14.47 -18.81
CA SER A 39 -3.76 15.44 -17.85
C SER A 39 -2.79 15.65 -16.68
N GLY A 40 -2.79 16.84 -16.05
CA GLY A 40 -1.92 17.13 -14.90
C GLY A 40 -2.02 16.10 -13.77
N ARG A 41 -3.22 15.53 -13.55
CA ARG A 41 -3.44 14.44 -12.58
C ARG A 41 -2.72 13.14 -12.97
N ALA A 42 -2.69 12.79 -14.25
CA ALA A 42 -1.98 11.60 -14.71
C ALA A 42 -0.46 11.78 -14.55
N TYR A 43 0.06 12.98 -14.84
CA TYR A 43 1.47 13.29 -14.59
C TYR A 43 1.86 13.22 -13.11
N GLU A 44 1.02 13.77 -12.22
CA GLU A 44 1.22 13.69 -10.77
C GLU A 44 1.24 12.23 -10.29
N LEU A 45 0.28 11.41 -10.76
CA LEU A 45 0.28 9.98 -10.45
C LEU A 45 1.47 9.23 -11.02
N LEU A 46 1.95 9.57 -12.22
CA LEU A 46 3.14 8.94 -12.79
C LEU A 46 4.35 9.18 -11.90
N SER A 47 4.54 10.43 -11.46
CA SER A 47 5.63 10.81 -10.55
C SER A 47 5.53 10.03 -9.24
N ALA A 48 4.35 10.01 -8.62
CA ALA A 48 4.11 9.25 -7.39
C ALA A 48 4.29 7.74 -7.58
N LEU A 49 3.89 7.17 -8.71
CA LEU A 49 4.01 5.76 -9.03
C LEU A 49 5.48 5.35 -9.24
N VAL A 50 6.28 6.21 -9.86
CA VAL A 50 7.73 6.02 -10.02
C VAL A 50 8.46 6.08 -8.69
N GLU A 51 8.04 6.98 -7.78
CA GLU A 51 8.59 7.07 -6.42
C GLU A 51 8.18 5.85 -5.56
N ALA A 52 6.87 5.60 -5.44
CA ALA A 52 6.32 4.53 -4.60
C ALA A 52 6.58 3.12 -5.14
N LYS A 53 6.89 3.00 -6.44
CA LYS A 53 7.02 1.76 -7.24
C LYS A 53 5.75 0.95 -7.42
N ALA A 54 4.77 1.11 -6.54
CA ALA A 54 3.47 0.49 -6.66
C ALA A 54 2.39 1.34 -5.98
N LEU A 55 1.20 1.42 -6.57
CA LEU A 55 0.06 2.11 -5.99
C LEU A 55 -1.22 1.28 -6.16
N THR A 56 -2.07 1.30 -5.15
CA THR A 56 -3.46 0.87 -5.28
C THR A 56 -4.31 2.02 -5.83
N GLN A 57 -5.53 1.70 -6.26
CA GLN A 57 -6.51 2.73 -6.63
C GLN A 57 -6.84 3.67 -5.46
N GLU A 58 -6.87 3.16 -4.23
CA GLU A 58 -7.09 3.95 -3.02
C GLU A 58 -5.92 4.90 -2.74
N ALA A 59 -4.67 4.39 -2.78
CA ALA A 59 -3.47 5.21 -2.61
C ALA A 59 -3.41 6.34 -3.66
N SER A 60 -3.79 6.03 -4.90
CA SER A 60 -3.85 7.01 -6.00
C SER A 60 -4.91 8.09 -5.76
N ALA A 61 -6.06 7.71 -5.19
CA ALA A 61 -7.12 8.64 -4.82
C ALA A 61 -6.69 9.58 -3.69
N ASN A 62 -5.94 9.06 -2.70
CA ASN A 62 -5.35 9.85 -1.63
C ASN A 62 -4.37 10.91 -2.15
N ILE A 63 -3.46 10.52 -3.05
CA ILE A 63 -2.48 11.44 -3.66
C ILE A 63 -3.20 12.57 -4.39
N LEU A 64 -4.13 12.23 -5.28
CA LEU A 64 -4.87 13.22 -6.09
C LEU A 64 -5.98 13.97 -5.34
N LYS A 65 -6.25 13.60 -4.08
CA LYS A 65 -7.36 14.12 -3.27
C LYS A 65 -8.70 14.08 -4.04
N CYS A 66 -8.98 12.95 -4.69
CA CYS A 66 -10.14 12.80 -5.56
C CYS A 66 -10.88 11.48 -5.33
N SER A 67 -11.99 11.26 -6.04
CA SER A 67 -12.67 9.97 -5.99
C SER A 67 -11.81 8.84 -6.55
N ARG A 68 -12.01 7.62 -6.05
CA ARG A 68 -11.43 6.39 -6.61
C ARG A 68 -11.68 6.25 -8.11
N ARG A 69 -12.87 6.64 -8.60
CA ARG A 69 -13.22 6.56 -10.03
C ARG A 69 -12.33 7.50 -10.86
N THR A 70 -12.13 8.72 -10.37
CA THR A 70 -11.27 9.72 -11.01
C THR A 70 -9.81 9.27 -11.03
N ALA A 71 -9.29 8.76 -9.91
CA ALA A 71 -7.93 8.24 -9.84
C ALA A 71 -7.72 7.07 -10.81
N ASN A 72 -8.67 6.13 -10.90
CA ASN A 72 -8.62 5.04 -11.85
C ASN A 72 -8.62 5.51 -13.31
N SER A 73 -9.36 6.58 -13.65
CA SER A 73 -9.31 7.18 -14.98
C SER A 73 -7.91 7.72 -15.33
N ALA A 74 -7.25 8.35 -14.36
CA ALA A 74 -5.89 8.85 -14.54
C ALA A 74 -4.87 7.70 -14.70
N LEU A 75 -4.99 6.63 -13.90
CA LEU A 75 -4.17 5.41 -14.07
C LEU A 75 -4.40 4.73 -15.42
N LYS A 76 -5.64 4.63 -15.89
CA LYS A 76 -5.96 4.12 -17.22
C LYS A 76 -5.34 4.98 -18.33
N THR A 77 -5.30 6.30 -18.14
CA THR A 77 -4.63 7.20 -19.08
C THR A 77 -3.14 6.85 -19.20
N LEU A 78 -2.46 6.65 -18.06
CA LEU A 78 -1.06 6.18 -18.03
C LEU A 78 -0.87 4.78 -18.62
N TRP A 79 -1.87 3.91 -18.53
CA TRP A 79 -1.82 2.61 -19.17
C TRP A 79 -1.96 2.70 -20.69
N TYR A 80 -2.94 3.44 -21.21
CA TYR A 80 -3.07 3.66 -22.66
C TYR A 80 -1.79 4.24 -23.27
N ALA A 81 -1.11 5.08 -22.50
CA ALA A 81 0.19 5.64 -22.82
C ALA A 81 1.37 4.67 -22.84
N GLY A 82 1.22 3.46 -22.26
CA GLY A 82 2.33 2.55 -22.01
C GLY A 82 3.26 2.97 -20.87
N MET A 83 2.84 3.89 -19.98
CA MET A 83 3.64 4.39 -18.85
C MET A 83 3.39 3.63 -17.55
N ALA A 84 2.23 2.98 -17.45
CA ALA A 84 1.86 2.15 -16.31
C ALA A 84 1.28 0.82 -16.77
N ARG A 85 1.33 -0.16 -15.89
CA ARG A 85 0.67 -1.46 -16.02
C ARG A 85 0.05 -1.83 -14.69
N TRP A 86 -0.75 -2.88 -14.67
CA TRP A 86 -1.26 -3.43 -13.42
C TRP A 86 -1.10 -4.94 -13.36
N VAL A 87 -1.19 -5.47 -12.15
CA VAL A 87 -1.48 -6.86 -11.89
C VAL A 87 -2.79 -6.94 -11.11
N ASP A 88 -3.61 -7.93 -11.43
CA ASP A 88 -4.76 -8.28 -10.61
C ASP A 88 -4.28 -9.24 -9.51
N VAL A 89 -4.51 -8.86 -8.27
CA VAL A 89 -4.11 -9.62 -7.07
C VAL A 89 -5.37 -10.23 -6.46
N PHE A 90 -5.39 -11.54 -6.33
CA PHE A 90 -6.47 -12.26 -5.67
C PHE A 90 -6.07 -12.51 -4.22
N THR A 91 -7.00 -12.22 -3.30
CA THR A 91 -6.77 -12.27 -1.85
C THR A 91 -7.89 -13.07 -1.20
N ALA A 92 -7.74 -13.41 0.07
CA ALA A 92 -8.76 -14.15 0.81
C ALA A 92 -10.13 -13.43 0.88
N VAL A 93 -10.16 -12.10 0.79
CA VAL A 93 -11.39 -11.30 0.91
C VAL A 93 -11.87 -10.68 -0.41
N GLY A 94 -11.05 -10.71 -1.45
CA GLY A 94 -11.44 -10.21 -2.77
C GLY A 94 -10.28 -9.71 -3.63
N PRO A 95 -10.50 -9.52 -4.94
CA PRO A 95 -9.45 -9.06 -5.84
C PRO A 95 -9.20 -7.55 -5.72
N PHE A 96 -7.97 -7.12 -6.00
CA PHE A 96 -7.64 -5.71 -6.22
C PHE A 96 -6.60 -5.55 -7.34
N ARG A 97 -6.46 -4.32 -7.86
CA ARG A 97 -5.40 -3.97 -8.82
C ARG A 97 -4.24 -3.27 -8.16
N LEU A 98 -3.05 -3.79 -8.38
CA LEU A 98 -1.80 -3.13 -8.04
C LEU A 98 -1.22 -2.51 -9.32
N TRP A 99 -1.12 -1.19 -9.33
CA TRP A 99 -0.55 -0.43 -10.44
C TRP A 99 0.95 -0.26 -10.24
N LEU A 100 1.69 -0.34 -11.33
CA LEU A 100 3.15 -0.33 -11.37
C LEU A 100 3.63 0.53 -12.54
N PRO A 101 4.83 1.14 -12.48
CA PRO A 101 5.48 1.68 -13.68
C PRO A 101 5.61 0.59 -14.75
N ALA A 102 5.49 0.95 -16.03
CA ALA A 102 5.56 -0.01 -17.13
C ALA A 102 6.87 -0.83 -17.12
N GLU A 103 7.99 -0.14 -16.89
CA GLU A 103 9.34 -0.72 -16.85
C GLU A 103 9.70 -1.44 -15.54
N SER A 104 8.78 -1.47 -14.56
CA SER A 104 9.07 -2.17 -13.31
C SER A 104 9.21 -3.67 -13.53
N ARG A 105 9.66 -4.42 -12.53
CA ARG A 105 9.45 -5.87 -12.49
C ARG A 105 8.12 -6.15 -11.76
N PRO A 106 7.33 -7.14 -12.20
CA PRO A 106 6.13 -7.51 -11.48
C PRO A 106 6.52 -8.07 -10.10
N PRO A 107 5.62 -8.03 -9.10
CA PRO A 107 5.84 -8.71 -7.83
C PRO A 107 6.11 -10.20 -8.09
N LEU A 108 6.95 -10.84 -7.28
CA LEU A 108 7.27 -12.26 -7.44
C LEU A 108 6.05 -13.15 -7.16
N ASP A 109 5.25 -12.76 -6.19
CA ASP A 109 4.06 -13.48 -5.75
C ASP A 109 3.00 -12.53 -5.18
N ALA A 110 1.85 -13.11 -4.84
CA ALA A 110 0.70 -12.37 -4.32
C ALA A 110 0.99 -11.71 -2.95
N GLN A 111 1.91 -12.25 -2.14
CA GLN A 111 2.25 -11.65 -0.85
C GLN A 111 3.12 -10.41 -1.02
N GLU A 112 4.12 -10.46 -1.90
CA GLU A 112 4.89 -9.28 -2.27
C GLU A 112 3.99 -8.20 -2.89
N ALA A 113 2.98 -8.57 -3.67
CA ALA A 113 2.00 -7.62 -4.19
C ALA A 113 1.14 -6.98 -3.08
N CYS A 114 0.65 -7.76 -2.12
CA CYS A 114 -0.06 -7.24 -0.95
C CYS A 114 0.84 -6.31 -0.10
N ARG A 115 2.12 -6.66 0.06
CA ARG A 115 3.11 -5.83 0.76
C ARG A 115 3.34 -4.49 0.05
N LEU A 116 3.53 -4.54 -1.26
CA LEU A 116 3.64 -3.35 -2.12
C LEU A 116 2.39 -2.47 -2.04
N ALA A 117 1.20 -3.08 -1.96
CA ALA A 117 -0.06 -2.35 -1.85
C ALA A 117 -0.11 -1.50 -0.57
N VAL A 118 0.28 -2.05 0.58
CA VAL A 118 0.27 -1.32 1.86
C VAL A 118 1.38 -0.30 1.97
N TYR A 119 2.54 -0.56 1.37
CA TYR A 119 3.59 0.44 1.18
C TYR A 119 3.11 1.62 0.34
N GLY A 120 2.39 1.37 -0.76
CA GLY A 120 1.78 2.43 -1.57
C GLY A 120 0.75 3.25 -0.78
N LEU A 121 -0.05 2.60 0.08
CA LEU A 121 -0.99 3.30 0.97
C LEU A 121 -0.26 4.17 1.99
N PHE A 122 0.73 3.61 2.69
CA PHE A 122 1.54 4.35 3.64
C PHE A 122 2.22 5.56 2.98
N PHE A 123 2.85 5.34 1.83
CA PHE A 123 3.46 6.39 1.01
C PHE A 123 2.45 7.49 0.65
N SER A 124 1.24 7.12 0.22
CA SER A 124 0.21 8.10 -0.17
C SER A 124 -0.19 9.04 0.97
N LEU A 125 -0.25 8.51 2.20
CA LEU A 125 -0.54 9.29 3.39
C LEU A 125 0.69 10.10 3.83
N ALA A 126 1.88 9.51 3.79
CA ALA A 126 3.13 10.21 4.08
C ALA A 126 3.37 11.40 3.14
N LYS A 127 3.10 11.26 1.84
CA LYS A 127 3.24 12.34 0.85
C LYS A 127 2.35 13.56 1.13
N LYS A 128 1.24 13.36 1.83
CA LYS A 128 0.37 14.44 2.28
C LYS A 128 0.91 15.15 3.53
N GLU A 129 1.70 14.47 4.36
CA GLU A 129 1.97 14.89 5.74
C GLU A 129 3.43 15.22 6.03
N VAL A 130 4.36 14.56 5.35
CA VAL A 130 5.79 14.67 5.61
C VAL A 130 6.43 15.32 4.39
N PRO A 131 6.60 16.65 4.37
CA PRO A 131 7.17 17.35 3.23
C PRO A 131 8.63 16.94 3.00
N GLY A 132 8.99 16.71 1.74
CA GLY A 132 10.38 16.46 1.34
C GLY A 132 10.99 15.13 1.81
N PHE A 133 10.18 14.16 2.23
CA PHE A 133 10.69 12.82 2.54
C PHE A 133 11.25 12.12 1.31
N ASN A 134 12.27 11.29 1.54
CA ASN A 134 12.81 10.36 0.56
C ASN A 134 12.25 8.97 0.83
N TRP A 135 11.73 8.34 -0.23
CA TRP A 135 11.18 6.99 -0.19
C TRP A 135 12.00 6.03 -1.03
N GLN A 136 12.23 4.83 -0.50
CA GLN A 136 12.89 3.76 -1.25
C GLN A 136 12.35 2.40 -0.85
N LEU A 137 12.19 1.51 -1.82
CA LEU A 137 11.99 0.08 -1.55
C LEU A 137 13.35 -0.63 -1.56
N VAL A 138 13.62 -1.43 -0.54
CA VAL A 138 14.89 -2.14 -0.34
C VAL A 138 14.63 -3.64 -0.18
N LYS A 139 15.42 -4.46 -0.86
CA LYS A 139 15.34 -5.93 -0.78
C LYS A 139 16.74 -6.48 -0.56
N ALA A 140 16.98 -7.12 0.59
CA ALA A 140 18.23 -7.84 0.80
C ALA A 140 18.16 -9.21 0.12
N LYS A 141 19.33 -9.84 -0.05
CA LYS A 141 19.41 -11.18 -0.60
C LYS A 141 18.66 -12.15 0.33
N ASN A 142 17.70 -12.89 -0.22
CA ASN A 142 16.84 -13.82 0.52
C ASN A 142 15.94 -13.20 1.60
N SER A 143 15.63 -11.90 1.51
CA SER A 143 14.67 -11.25 2.42
C SER A 143 13.39 -10.82 1.69
N CYS A 144 12.34 -10.59 2.47
CA CYS A 144 11.19 -9.83 2.03
C CYS A 144 11.59 -8.40 1.61
N LEU A 145 10.75 -7.80 0.77
CA LEU A 145 10.87 -6.41 0.35
C LEU A 145 10.47 -5.50 1.52
N HIS A 146 11.27 -4.49 1.83
CA HIS A 146 10.98 -3.48 2.86
C HIS A 146 10.86 -2.10 2.23
N ALA A 147 10.28 -1.14 2.97
CA ALA A 147 10.34 0.27 2.62
C ALA A 147 11.27 1.03 3.57
N GLN A 148 11.92 2.07 3.06
CA GLN A 148 12.69 3.03 3.85
C GLN A 148 12.15 4.42 3.57
N MET A 149 11.99 5.18 4.65
CA MET A 149 11.56 6.57 4.61
C MET A 149 12.56 7.42 5.40
N ALA A 150 13.20 8.38 4.74
CA ALA A 150 14.09 9.34 5.38
C ALA A 150 13.49 10.75 5.28
N PHE A 151 13.46 11.50 6.39
CA PHE A 151 12.82 12.81 6.46
C PHE A 151 13.39 13.63 7.62
N ASN A 152 13.06 14.92 7.67
CA ASN A 152 13.42 15.78 8.80
C ASN A 152 12.27 15.76 9.82
N GLY A 153 12.50 15.07 10.94
CA GLY A 153 11.59 15.04 12.08
C GLY A 153 11.77 16.25 12.99
N ALA A 154 10.97 16.29 14.06
CA ALA A 154 11.02 17.38 15.04
C ALA A 154 12.37 17.47 15.77
N ASN A 155 13.05 16.33 15.91
CA ASN A 155 14.34 16.20 16.61
C ASN A 155 15.53 16.06 15.65
N GLY A 156 15.35 16.40 14.36
CA GLY A 156 16.38 16.29 13.33
C GLY A 156 16.12 15.16 12.32
N PRO A 157 17.14 14.77 11.53
CA PRO A 157 16.98 13.76 10.50
C PRO A 157 16.58 12.40 11.07
N GLU A 158 15.48 11.86 10.57
CA GLU A 158 14.97 10.53 10.90
C GLU A 158 15.05 9.61 9.69
N LYS A 159 15.30 8.33 9.94
CA LYS A 159 15.22 7.26 8.95
C LYS A 159 14.43 6.11 9.55
N TRP A 160 13.32 5.77 8.93
CA TRP A 160 12.48 4.64 9.32
C TRP A 160 12.63 3.51 8.31
N LEU A 161 12.98 2.33 8.82
CA LEU A 161 12.77 1.06 8.14
C LEU A 161 11.34 0.59 8.43
N ILE A 162 10.57 0.33 7.38
CA ILE A 162 9.16 -0.05 7.46
C ILE A 162 9.04 -1.48 6.98
N ASP A 163 8.58 -2.35 7.87
CA ASP A 163 8.25 -3.73 7.57
C ASP A 163 6.73 -3.92 7.49
N ALA A 164 6.30 -4.77 6.57
CA ALA A 164 4.90 -5.06 6.32
C ALA A 164 4.71 -6.57 6.14
N PRO A 165 4.97 -7.37 7.19
CA PRO A 165 4.81 -8.81 7.13
C PRO A 165 3.36 -9.13 6.76
N ARG A 166 3.17 -10.07 5.84
CA ARG A 166 1.86 -10.64 5.52
C ARG A 166 1.59 -11.84 6.45
N LEU A 167 0.40 -12.44 6.35
CA LEU A 167 0.06 -13.59 7.19
C LEU A 167 1.09 -14.72 7.02
N ASP A 168 1.53 -15.30 8.13
CA ASP A 168 2.53 -16.38 8.21
C ASP A 168 3.97 -15.99 7.82
N GLU A 169 4.26 -14.71 7.60
CA GLU A 169 5.62 -14.22 7.34
C GLU A 169 6.36 -13.82 8.64
N GLU A 170 7.67 -14.04 8.67
CA GLU A 170 8.52 -13.58 9.78
C GLU A 170 8.66 -12.05 9.79
N ILE A 171 8.67 -11.49 11.00
CA ILE A 171 8.83 -10.06 11.23
C ILE A 171 10.32 -9.71 11.24
N ASN A 172 10.70 -8.62 10.58
CA ASN A 172 12.05 -8.09 10.67
C ASN A 172 12.25 -7.25 11.94
N PRO A 173 12.99 -7.72 12.95
CA PRO A 173 13.12 -7.03 14.24
C PRO A 173 13.84 -5.68 14.16
N ALA A 174 14.59 -5.44 13.07
CA ALA A 174 15.29 -4.20 12.84
C ALA A 174 14.38 -3.05 12.37
N ALA A 175 13.13 -3.34 11.99
CA ALA A 175 12.22 -2.31 11.51
C ALA A 175 11.81 -1.33 12.63
N ASP A 176 11.58 -0.09 12.24
CA ASP A 176 11.13 1.00 13.11
C ASP A 176 9.60 1.10 13.14
N VAL A 177 8.97 0.74 12.02
CA VAL A 177 7.52 0.78 11.81
C VAL A 177 7.04 -0.55 11.25
N TYR A 178 6.00 -1.13 11.84
CA TYR A 178 5.33 -2.32 11.33
C TYR A 178 3.95 -1.98 10.76
N ILE A 179 3.63 -2.50 9.58
CA ILE A 179 2.27 -2.48 9.01
C ILE A 179 1.72 -3.90 9.10
N LEU A 180 0.88 -4.16 10.10
CA LEU A 180 0.40 -5.51 10.40
C LEU A 180 -1.00 -5.75 9.81
N PRO A 181 -1.31 -6.98 9.34
CA PRO A 181 -2.70 -7.39 9.14
C PRO A 181 -3.42 -7.44 10.49
N MET A 182 -4.75 -7.30 10.51
CA MET A 182 -5.51 -7.22 11.77
C MET A 182 -5.33 -8.47 12.66
N GLU A 183 -5.27 -9.65 12.04
CA GLU A 183 -4.98 -10.95 12.70
C GLU A 183 -3.53 -11.05 13.22
N GLY A 184 -2.64 -10.17 12.75
CA GLY A 184 -1.22 -10.08 13.12
C GLY A 184 -0.92 -9.22 14.34
N ARG A 185 -1.93 -8.73 15.09
CA ARG A 185 -1.72 -7.95 16.33
C ARG A 185 -0.87 -8.66 17.40
N LYS A 186 -0.69 -9.99 17.30
CA LYS A 186 0.26 -10.74 18.15
C LYS A 186 1.74 -10.40 17.87
N GLY A 187 2.03 -9.65 16.80
CA GLY A 187 3.38 -9.24 16.40
C GLY A 187 3.80 -7.83 16.86
N GLU A 188 3.06 -7.20 17.78
CA GLU A 188 3.48 -5.93 18.37
C GLU A 188 4.78 -6.13 19.17
N ILE A 189 5.82 -5.37 18.80
CA ILE A 189 7.13 -5.40 19.47
C ILE A 189 7.22 -4.16 20.36
N PRO A 190 7.38 -4.31 21.69
CA PRO A 190 7.45 -3.17 22.60
C PRO A 190 8.48 -2.12 22.20
N GLY A 191 8.09 -0.85 22.24
CA GLY A 191 8.95 0.27 21.89
C GLY A 191 9.10 0.52 20.38
N LYS A 192 8.38 -0.23 19.54
CA LYS A 192 8.35 -0.03 18.08
C LYS A 192 7.03 0.60 17.65
N LYS A 193 7.07 1.30 16.52
CA LYS A 193 5.86 1.90 15.94
C LYS A 193 5.10 0.85 15.14
N PHE A 194 3.79 0.89 15.15
CA PHE A 194 2.97 0.01 14.33
C PHE A 194 1.69 0.68 13.83
N THR A 195 1.15 0.14 12.75
CA THR A 195 -0.17 0.44 12.22
C THR A 195 -0.79 -0.83 11.65
N LEU A 196 -2.07 -0.76 11.27
CA LEU A 196 -2.80 -1.88 10.68
C LEU A 196 -3.21 -1.54 9.26
N ASP A 197 -3.28 -2.56 8.40
CA ASP A 197 -3.79 -2.40 7.04
C ASP A 197 -5.15 -1.67 6.98
N GLU A 198 -6.10 -1.98 7.89
CA GLU A 198 -7.40 -1.27 7.97
C GLU A 198 -7.24 0.20 8.24
N LEU A 199 -6.33 0.53 9.16
CA LEU A 199 -6.17 1.90 9.60
C LEU A 199 -5.65 2.74 8.44
N LEU A 200 -4.77 2.19 7.60
CA LEU A 200 -4.29 2.85 6.38
C LEU A 200 -5.38 3.06 5.33
N LEU A 201 -6.38 2.17 5.26
CA LEU A 201 -7.51 2.29 4.32
C LEU A 201 -8.59 3.29 4.78
N ARG A 202 -8.71 3.54 6.08
CA ARG A 202 -9.67 4.53 6.59
C ARG A 202 -9.21 5.95 6.23
N PRO A 203 -10.11 6.93 6.09
CA PRO A 203 -9.72 8.34 6.04
C PRO A 203 -8.94 8.78 7.28
N GLY A 204 -8.21 9.89 7.19
CA GLY A 204 -7.48 10.49 8.32
C GLY A 204 -5.98 10.64 8.06
N MET A 205 -5.23 11.00 9.09
CA MET A 205 -3.81 11.29 8.98
C MET A 205 -2.94 10.07 9.35
N LEU A 206 -1.79 9.91 8.71
CA LEU A 206 -0.81 8.86 9.01
C LEU A 206 -0.35 8.91 10.46
N LYS A 207 -0.06 10.10 10.98
CA LYS A 207 0.36 10.28 12.38
C LYS A 207 -0.66 9.79 13.41
N GLU A 208 -1.95 9.77 13.05
CA GLU A 208 -3.05 9.28 13.91
C GLU A 208 -3.22 7.76 13.81
N LYS A 209 -2.69 7.16 12.74
CA LYS A 209 -2.79 5.72 12.43
C LYS A 209 -1.58 4.94 12.94
N ILE A 210 -0.47 5.61 13.21
CA ILE A 210 0.74 5.02 13.78
C ILE A 210 0.67 5.11 15.30
N LYS A 211 0.86 3.97 15.97
CA LYS A 211 0.89 3.83 17.42
C LYS A 211 2.27 3.37 17.87
N LEU A 212 2.64 3.67 19.11
CA LEU A 212 3.75 3.02 19.79
C LEU A 212 3.20 1.78 20.51
N ALA A 213 3.84 0.63 20.29
CA ALA A 213 3.55 -0.61 21.01
C ALA A 213 4.20 -0.61 22.40
#